data_AF-A0A7W3YNJ7-F1
#
_entry.id   AF-A0A7W3YNJ7-F1
#
_cell.length_a   1.000
_cell.length_b   1.000
_cell.length_c   1.000
_cell.angle_alpha   90.00
_cell.angle_beta   90.00
_cell.angle_gamma   90.00
#
_symmetry.space_group_name_H-M   'P 1'
#
loop_
_entity.id
_entity.type
_entity.pdbx_description
1 polymer ?
#
loop_
_entity_poly.entity_id
_entity_poly.type
_entity_poly.pdbx_seq_one_letter_code
_entity_poly.pdbx_strand_id
1 'polypeptide(L)'
;MLKNNNEIIAETDEDLQLQAGMQLGDDERQYLLNTGMLFFNTQRIKPYLAAIRQYLQNTQPNERVWTLFKVQDIANNQLANYILSVAINPQN
;
A
#
# COMPACT_ATOMS: atom_id res chain seq x y z
N MET A 1 -11.24 -7.39 16.75
CA MET A 1 -9.90 -7.64 17.32
C MET A 1 -8.94 -6.67 16.66
N LEU A 2 -8.08 -6.00 17.42
CA LEU A 2 -7.00 -5.19 16.84
C LEU A 2 -5.97 -6.15 16.26
N LYS A 3 -5.76 -6.13 14.94
CA LYS A 3 -4.69 -6.89 14.29
C LYS A 3 -3.34 -6.32 14.72
N ASN A 4 -2.35 -7.17 14.93
CA ASN A 4 -0.98 -6.70 15.16
C ASN A 4 -0.33 -6.27 13.84
N ASN A 5 0.79 -5.55 13.91
CA ASN A 5 1.42 -5.01 12.70
C ASN A 5 1.84 -6.11 11.72
N ASN A 6 2.31 -7.27 12.18
CA ASN A 6 2.68 -8.38 11.28
C ASN A 6 1.48 -8.97 10.54
N GLU A 7 0.32 -9.08 11.20
CA GLU A 7 -0.93 -9.53 10.56
C GLU A 7 -1.39 -8.53 9.49
N ILE A 8 -1.28 -7.23 9.76
CA ILE A 8 -1.60 -6.17 8.80
C ILE A 8 -0.67 -6.26 7.57
N ILE A 9 0.63 -6.49 7.77
CA ILE A 9 1.58 -6.66 6.65
C ILE A 9 1.27 -7.93 5.85
N ALA A 10 1.01 -9.05 6.53
CA ALA A 10 0.69 -10.31 5.86
C ALA A 10 -0.57 -10.20 5.01
N GLU A 11 -1.64 -9.61 5.54
CA GLU A 11 -2.88 -9.35 4.80
C GLU A 11 -2.69 -8.36 3.67
N THR A 12 -1.86 -7.33 3.86
CA THR A 12 -1.53 -6.38 2.78
C THR A 12 -0.81 -7.09 1.62
N ASP A 13 0.16 -7.95 1.91
CA ASP A 13 0.87 -8.72 0.89
C ASP A 13 -0.07 -9.74 0.19
N GLU A 14 -0.94 -10.40 0.96
CA GLU A 14 -1.97 -11.30 0.42
C GLU A 14 -2.95 -10.58 -0.50
N ASP A 15 -3.48 -9.42 -0.08
CA ASP A 15 -4.39 -8.59 -0.87
C ASP A 15 -3.72 -8.12 -2.16
N LEU A 16 -2.50 -7.59 -2.09
CA LEU A 16 -1.77 -7.12 -3.26
C LEU A 16 -1.53 -8.25 -4.26
N GLN A 17 -1.19 -9.45 -3.77
CA GLN A 17 -0.95 -10.60 -4.61
C GLN A 17 -2.24 -11.15 -5.23
N LEU A 18 -3.29 -11.32 -4.45
CA LEU A 18 -4.58 -11.87 -4.91
C LEU A 18 -5.31 -10.91 -5.85
N GLN A 19 -5.32 -9.61 -5.52
CA GLN A 19 -6.14 -8.63 -6.23
C GLN A 19 -5.41 -8.02 -7.42
N ALA A 20 -4.08 -7.87 -7.35
CA ALA A 20 -3.30 -7.21 -8.38
C ALA A 20 -2.15 -8.04 -8.95
N GLY A 21 -1.83 -9.21 -8.38
CA GLY A 21 -0.65 -9.98 -8.77
C GLY A 21 0.66 -9.30 -8.39
N MET A 22 0.62 -8.39 -7.40
CA MET A 22 1.78 -7.65 -6.91
C MET A 22 2.29 -8.30 -5.63
N GLN A 23 3.54 -8.72 -5.62
CA GLN A 23 4.21 -9.20 -4.41
C GLN A 23 5.17 -8.14 -3.88
N LEU A 24 5.20 -7.96 -2.56
CA LEU A 24 6.20 -7.12 -1.90
C LEU A 24 7.51 -7.89 -1.72
N GLY A 25 8.63 -7.24 -2.00
CA GLY A 25 9.97 -7.73 -1.63
C GLY A 25 10.16 -7.75 -0.11
N ASP A 26 11.17 -8.48 0.36
CA ASP A 26 11.46 -8.57 1.81
C ASP A 26 11.76 -7.19 2.41
N ASP A 27 12.55 -6.36 1.72
CA ASP A 27 12.87 -4.99 2.13
C ASP A 27 11.63 -4.09 2.14
N GLU A 28 10.74 -4.24 1.17
CA GLU A 28 9.47 -3.51 1.09
C GLU A 28 8.57 -3.86 2.29
N ARG A 29 8.48 -5.15 2.65
CA ARG A 29 7.72 -5.63 3.81
C ARG A 29 8.31 -5.12 5.12
N GLN A 30 9.63 -5.18 5.30
CA GLN A 30 10.30 -4.67 6.50
C GLN A 30 10.15 -3.15 6.64
N TYR A 31 10.27 -2.40 5.55
CA TYR A 31 10.07 -0.96 5.57
C TYR A 31 8.63 -0.58 5.91
N LEU A 32 7.66 -1.28 5.32
CA LEU A 32 6.23 -1.07 5.59
C LEU A 32 5.88 -1.43 7.04
N LEU A 33 6.47 -2.49 7.60
CA LEU A 33 6.30 -2.89 9.00
C LEU A 33 6.78 -1.79 9.97
N ASN A 34 7.93 -1.18 9.67
CA ASN A 34 8.57 -0.20 10.55
C ASN A 34 7.95 1.19 10.46
N THR A 35 7.41 1.58 9.30
CA THR A 35 7.00 2.96 9.03
C THR A 35 5.51 3.12 8.76
N GLY A 36 4.80 2.03 8.47
CA GLY A 36 3.40 2.06 8.06
C GLY A 36 3.17 2.63 6.66
N MET A 37 4.24 2.95 5.94
CA MET A 37 4.17 3.51 4.60
C MET A 37 5.20 2.86 3.69
N LEU A 38 4.89 2.78 2.40
CA LEU A 38 5.83 2.32 1.39
C LEU A 38 5.72 3.21 0.15
N PHE A 39 6.86 3.70 -0.31
CA PHE A 39 6.97 4.62 -1.44
C PHE A 39 7.30 3.81 -2.69
N PHE A 40 6.40 3.85 -3.67
CA PHE A 40 6.63 3.26 -4.97
C PHE A 40 6.96 4.34 -5.99
N ASN A 41 8.06 4.11 -6.70
CA ASN A 41 8.28 4.84 -7.95
C ASN A 41 7.18 4.46 -8.96
N THR A 42 6.97 5.36 -9.92
CA THR A 42 5.87 5.22 -10.89
C THR A 42 6.01 3.97 -11.76
N GLN A 43 7.22 3.53 -12.08
CA GLN A 43 7.47 2.37 -12.94
C GLN A 43 7.12 1.05 -12.25
N ARG A 44 7.49 0.90 -10.97
CA ARG A 44 7.25 -0.29 -10.15
C ARG A 44 5.77 -0.60 -10.00
N ILE A 45 4.94 0.43 -9.77
CA ILE A 45 3.52 0.24 -9.48
C ILE A 45 2.63 0.26 -10.73
N LYS A 46 3.07 0.88 -11.83
CA LYS A 46 2.28 1.07 -13.05
C LYS A 46 1.57 -0.19 -13.56
N PRO A 47 2.19 -1.39 -13.60
CA PRO A 47 1.52 -2.60 -14.07
C PRO A 47 0.29 -2.99 -13.23
N TYR A 48 0.26 -2.59 -11.97
CA TYR A 48 -0.72 -3.05 -10.97
C TYR A 48 -1.84 -2.04 -10.70
N LEU A 49 -1.68 -0.78 -11.13
CA LEU A 49 -2.59 0.32 -10.79
C LEU A 49 -4.05 0.09 -11.17
N ALA A 50 -4.31 -0.58 -12.30
CA ALA A 50 -5.68 -0.84 -12.74
C ALA A 50 -6.42 -1.76 -11.75
N ALA A 51 -5.76 -2.86 -11.37
CA ALA A 51 -6.30 -3.85 -10.45
C ALA A 51 -6.39 -3.31 -9.01
N ILE A 52 -5.36 -2.61 -8.53
CA ILE A 52 -5.38 -1.92 -7.23
C ILE A 52 -6.54 -0.92 -7.16
N ARG A 53 -6.76 -0.14 -8.23
CA ARG A 53 -7.89 0.79 -8.30
C ARG A 53 -9.23 0.06 -8.20
N GLN A 54 -9.39 -1.06 -8.90
CA GLN A 54 -10.61 -1.84 -8.87
C GLN A 54 -10.91 -2.38 -7.46
N TYR A 55 -9.91 -2.95 -6.78
CA TYR A 55 -10.04 -3.37 -5.37
C TYR A 55 -10.45 -2.19 -4.47
N LEU A 56 -9.74 -1.06 -4.55
CA LEU A 56 -10.04 0.13 -3.75
C LEU A 56 -11.37 0.80 -4.11
N GLN A 57 -12.01 0.46 -5.24
CA GLN A 57 -13.36 0.92 -5.56
C GLN A 57 -14.43 -0.01 -5.01
N ASN A 58 -14.14 -1.31 -4.90
CA ASN A 58 -15.09 -2.34 -4.52
C ASN A 58 -15.13 -2.66 -3.03
N THR A 59 -14.04 -2.43 -2.30
CA THR A 59 -13.93 -2.70 -0.86
C THR A 59 -14.27 -1.44 -0.06
N GLN A 60 -15.04 -1.49 1.04
CA GLN A 60 -15.33 -0.25 1.79
C GLN A 60 -14.10 0.23 2.58
N PRO A 61 -13.91 1.56 2.82
CA PRO A 61 -12.72 2.06 3.53
C PRO A 61 -12.48 1.47 4.92
N ASN A 62 -13.54 1.12 5.66
CA ASN A 62 -13.48 0.50 6.98
C ASN A 62 -13.13 -1.00 6.95
N GLU A 63 -13.17 -1.64 5.79
CA GLU A 63 -12.81 -3.04 5.59
C GLU A 63 -11.35 -3.21 5.15
N ARG A 64 -10.68 -2.12 4.76
CA ARG A 64 -9.31 -2.15 4.25
C ARG A 64 -8.30 -1.99 5.37
N VAL A 65 -7.22 -2.75 5.31
CA VAL A 65 -6.04 -2.55 6.18
C VAL A 65 -4.97 -1.67 5.51
N TRP A 66 -5.14 -1.33 4.24
CA TRP A 66 -4.23 -0.49 3.48
C TRP A 66 -4.94 0.39 2.45
N THR A 67 -4.28 1.45 2.00
CA THR A 67 -4.72 2.29 0.89
C THR A 67 -3.53 2.77 0.07
N LEU A 68 -3.80 3.30 -1.13
CA LEU A 68 -2.78 3.82 -2.04
C LEU A 68 -3.07 5.27 -2.41
N PHE A 69 -2.12 6.15 -2.12
CA PHE A 69 -2.16 7.56 -2.48
C PHE A 69 -1.31 7.85 -3.70
N LYS A 70 -1.79 8.76 -4.56
CA LYS A 70 -1.03 9.34 -5.67
C LYS A 70 -0.44 10.68 -5.21
N VAL A 71 0.89 10.80 -5.19
CA VAL A 71 1.58 12.01 -4.72
C VAL A 71 2.08 12.82 -5.90
N GLN A 72 1.75 14.11 -5.93
CA GLN A 72 2.25 15.06 -6.93
C GLN A 72 3.17 16.06 -6.25
N ASP A 73 4.27 16.42 -6.91
CA ASP A 73 5.13 17.51 -6.51
C ASP A 73 4.36 18.83 -6.64
N ILE A 74 4.28 19.59 -5.55
CA ILE A 74 3.52 20.84 -5.47
C ILE A 74 4.16 21.94 -6.35
N ALA A 75 5.48 21.89 -6.57
CA ALA A 75 6.19 22.91 -7.33
C ALA A 75 5.86 22.87 -8.83
N ASN A 76 5.55 21.69 -9.38
CA ASN A 76 5.41 21.48 -10.83
C ASN A 76 4.24 20.55 -11.23
N ASN A 77 3.44 20.07 -10.27
CA ASN A 77 2.34 19.11 -10.44
C ASN A 77 2.73 17.78 -11.11
N GLN A 78 4.03 17.45 -11.15
CA GLN A 78 4.48 16.18 -11.69
C GLN A 78 4.22 15.06 -10.69
N LEU A 79 3.87 13.88 -11.20
CA LEU A 79 3.71 12.68 -10.38
C LEU A 79 5.07 12.29 -9.79
N ALA A 80 5.21 12.46 -8.47
CA ALA A 80 6.43 12.11 -7.75
C ALA A 80 6.46 10.61 -7.49
N ASN A 81 5.52 10.10 -6.70
CA ASN A 81 5.47 8.70 -6.25
C ASN A 81 4.02 8.27 -5.97
N TYR A 82 3.86 6.98 -5.69
CA TYR A 82 2.69 6.46 -5.00
C TYR A 82 3.09 6.05 -3.58
N ILE A 83 2.19 6.25 -2.62
CA ILE A 83 2.39 5.83 -1.23
C ILE A 83 1.34 4.80 -0.89
N LEU A 84 1.77 3.58 -0.58
CA LEU A 84 0.92 2.62 0.11
C LEU A 84 1.03 2.89 1.60
N SER A 85 -0.11 2.97 2.29
CA SER A 85 -0.15 3.17 3.73
C SER A 85 -1.03 2.12 4.37
N VAL A 86 -0.57 1.55 5.47
CA VAL A 86 -1.28 0.54 6.26
C VAL A 86 -1.82 1.13 7.56
N ALA A 87 -2.91 0.57 8.06
CA ALA A 87 -3.52 0.95 9.33
C ALA A 87 -2.76 0.38 10.54
N ILE A 88 -1.43 0.54 10.59
CA ILE A 88 -0.64 0.16 11.77
C ILE A 88 -0.77 1.20 12.87
N ASN A 89 -0.70 0.76 14.12
CA ASN A 89 -0.65 1.66 15.25
C ASN A 89 0.82 2.09 15.44
N PRO A 90 1.20 3.37 15.26
CA PRO A 90 2.59 3.81 15.37
C PRO A 90 3.12 3.82 16.81
N GLN A 91 2.34 3.33 17.78
CA GLN A 91 2.73 3.20 19.18
C GLN A 91 3.20 1.78 19.46
N ASN A 92 4.46 1.50 19.12
CA ASN A 92 5.31 0.52 19.79
C ASN A 92 6.76 1.01 19.70
#